data_AF-A0A8H7WU47-F1
#
_entry.id   AF-A0A8H7WU47-F1
#
_cell.length_a   1.000
_cell.length_b   1.000
_cell.length_c   1.000
_cell.angle_alpha   90.00
_cell.angle_beta   90.00
_cell.angle_gamma   90.00
#
_symmetry.space_group_name_H-M   'P 1'
#
loop_
_entity.id
_entity.type
_entity.pdbx_description
1 polymer ?
#
loop_
_entity_poly.entity_id
_entity_poly.type
_entity_poly.pdbx_seq_one_letter_code
_entity_poly.pdbx_strand_id
1 'polypeptide(L)'
;MAEYSDMPMDRPPEKDCKFDCFRAKYTTQYLEKYVDENTHAGQSLRDRIQFEVTVQNAEKKGYKWILSCLSSNGSSIKIWTNKLMVANGECSLPNMPRLPGQESFGGPVIHSESFAESDILASKTVQHITVLAAGKSAADMVYNAVKAGKTVTWVIKKHGTGPGFFASIDEKTPWKNPVEAAHTRVMSSLMPSALNPDNWWTWFLHSTRLGAGIVGRIFTAVDKRFRKLANYRGRSSAKGFEKLEYDTDFFWQNGTGGAVHHEGFWSLVAENVYVHRDDVKTLGSNTITLRDRTTFPCDAILCGTGSPSLPCI
;
A
#
# COMPACT_ATOMS: atom_id res chain seq x y z
N MET A 1 16.92 -1.53 8.46
CA MET A 1 16.07 -2.21 7.44
C MET A 1 15.68 -1.31 6.26
N ALA A 2 15.60 0.02 6.42
CA ALA A 2 15.27 0.95 5.33
C ALA A 2 16.47 1.81 4.88
N GLU A 3 17.69 1.33 5.14
CA GLU A 3 18.95 2.03 4.86
C GLU A 3 19.69 1.34 3.71
N TYR A 4 20.53 2.09 3.01
CA TYR A 4 21.52 1.54 2.09
C TYR A 4 22.61 0.77 2.84
N SER A 5 23.20 -0.23 2.17
CA SER A 5 24.17 -1.15 2.77
C SER A 5 25.49 -0.49 3.21
N ASP A 6 25.78 0.70 2.70
CA ASP A 6 27.02 1.45 2.88
C ASP A 6 26.87 2.69 3.76
N MET A 7 25.65 3.08 4.14
CA MET A 7 25.40 4.21 5.02
C MET A 7 24.27 3.91 6.02
N PRO A 8 24.58 3.76 7.32
CA PRO A 8 23.54 3.48 8.31
C PRO A 8 22.60 4.67 8.49
N MET A 9 21.33 4.38 8.76
CA MET A 9 20.31 5.36 9.09
C MET A 9 20.33 5.70 10.58
N ASP A 10 20.36 6.98 10.91
CA ASP A 10 20.23 7.45 12.28
C ASP A 10 18.89 6.99 12.86
N ARG A 11 18.94 6.35 14.04
CA ARG A 11 17.73 5.80 14.66
C ARG A 11 16.77 6.93 15.08
N PRO A 12 15.49 6.88 14.65
CA PRO A 12 14.52 7.88 15.08
C PRO A 12 14.28 7.88 16.60
N PRO A 13 13.83 9.00 17.19
CA PRO A 13 13.43 9.06 18.60
C PRO A 13 12.35 8.02 18.92
N GLU A 14 12.45 7.36 20.08
CA GLU A 14 11.58 6.22 20.41
C GLU A 14 10.08 6.57 20.42
N LYS A 15 9.72 7.82 20.72
CA LYS A 15 8.32 8.30 20.65
C LYS A 15 7.70 8.22 19.25
N ASP A 16 8.53 8.18 18.21
CA ASP A 16 8.11 8.10 16.81
C ASP A 16 8.37 6.69 16.21
N CYS A 17 8.83 5.74 17.04
CA CYS A 17 9.08 4.35 16.67
C CYS A 17 7.98 3.43 17.20
N LYS A 18 7.61 2.41 16.40
CA LYS A 18 6.66 1.36 16.79
C LYS A 18 7.05 0.03 16.15
N PHE A 19 7.55 -0.92 16.94
CA PHE A 19 7.92 -2.28 16.51
C PHE A 19 8.78 -2.30 15.22
N ASP A 20 9.81 -1.46 15.18
CA ASP A 20 10.71 -1.21 14.03
C ASP A 20 10.10 -0.48 12.82
N CYS A 21 8.85 -0.02 12.91
CA CYS A 21 8.29 0.99 12.01
C CYS A 21 8.52 2.40 12.58
N PHE A 22 8.59 3.40 11.71
CA PHE A 22 8.75 4.80 12.08
C PHE A 22 8.10 5.72 11.05
N ARG A 23 7.97 7.01 11.37
CA ARG A 23 7.34 7.99 10.48
C ARG A 23 8.16 8.23 9.21
N ALA A 24 7.49 8.35 8.06
CA ALA A 24 8.13 8.51 6.74
C ALA A 24 9.13 9.68 6.65
N LYS A 25 8.93 10.76 7.42
CA LYS A 25 9.85 11.92 7.47
C LYS A 25 11.31 11.52 7.74
N TYR A 26 11.55 10.45 8.51
CA TYR A 26 12.90 10.00 8.82
C TYR A 26 13.57 9.31 7.63
N THR A 27 12.81 8.59 6.81
CA THR A 27 13.31 8.06 5.53
C THR A 27 13.67 9.23 4.61
N THR A 28 12.84 10.27 4.53
CA THR A 28 13.17 11.47 3.72
C THR A 28 14.47 12.12 4.20
N GLN A 29 14.61 12.36 5.51
CA GLN A 29 15.85 12.93 6.07
C GLN A 29 17.08 12.07 5.76
N TYR A 30 16.96 10.75 5.88
CA TYR A 30 18.01 9.81 5.54
C TYR A 30 18.42 9.90 4.06
N LEU A 31 17.45 9.95 3.14
CA LEU A 31 17.72 10.05 1.70
C LEU A 31 18.35 11.39 1.33
N GLU A 32 17.89 12.50 1.92
CA GLU A 32 18.52 13.82 1.73
C GLU A 32 19.98 13.81 2.18
N LYS A 33 20.25 13.28 3.38
CA LYS A 33 21.63 13.09 3.88
C LYS A 33 22.45 12.21 2.95
N TYR A 34 21.88 11.11 2.47
CA TYR A 34 22.57 10.15 1.60
C TYR A 34 23.02 10.80 0.29
N VAL A 35 22.17 11.62 -0.34
CA VAL A 35 22.54 12.26 -1.62
C VAL A 35 23.58 13.38 -1.46
N ASP A 36 23.68 13.97 -0.28
CA ASP A 36 24.68 14.99 0.05
C ASP A 36 26.05 14.38 0.41
N GLU A 37 26.06 13.33 1.23
CA GLU A 37 27.30 12.76 1.77
C GLU A 37 27.99 11.78 0.81
N ASN A 38 27.23 11.08 -0.04
CA ASN A 38 27.80 10.10 -0.95
C ASN A 38 28.34 10.78 -2.21
N THR A 39 29.65 10.62 -2.43
CA THR A 39 30.35 11.20 -3.57
C THR A 39 30.84 10.13 -4.54
N HIS A 40 30.73 10.43 -5.82
CA HIS A 40 31.30 9.63 -6.90
C HIS A 40 32.09 10.55 -7.82
N ALA A 41 33.31 10.15 -8.19
CA ALA A 41 34.20 10.94 -9.05
C ALA A 41 34.29 12.44 -8.66
N GLY A 42 34.37 12.73 -7.36
CA GLY A 42 34.53 14.09 -6.83
C GLY A 42 33.27 14.96 -6.78
N GLN A 43 32.09 14.41 -7.07
CA GLN A 43 30.80 15.12 -6.99
C GLN A 43 29.83 14.35 -6.10
N SER A 44 29.00 15.06 -5.32
CA SER A 44 27.91 14.43 -4.57
C SER A 44 26.89 13.81 -5.52
N LEU A 45 26.02 12.93 -5.02
CA LEU A 45 24.88 12.46 -5.81
C LEU A 45 23.92 13.62 -6.11
N ARG A 46 23.73 14.57 -5.18
CA ARG A 46 22.87 15.73 -5.40
C ARG A 46 23.33 16.58 -6.58
N ASP A 47 24.63 16.83 -6.71
CA ASP A 47 25.21 17.61 -7.82
C ASP A 47 24.94 16.98 -9.20
N ARG A 48 24.61 15.69 -9.23
CA ARG A 48 24.33 14.92 -10.44
C ARG A 48 22.86 14.93 -10.82
N ILE A 49 21.99 15.50 -9.99
CA ILE A 49 20.55 15.56 -10.23
C ILE A 49 20.18 16.90 -10.88
N GLN A 50 19.49 16.83 -12.02
CA GLN A 50 18.86 18.00 -12.64
C GLN A 50 17.38 18.03 -12.22
N PHE A 51 17.07 18.84 -11.22
CA PHE A 51 15.69 19.08 -10.78
C PHE A 51 14.93 19.88 -11.81
N GLU A 52 13.59 19.86 -11.71
CA GLU A 52 12.69 20.60 -12.60
C GLU A 52 12.86 20.28 -14.09
N VAL A 53 13.32 19.06 -14.40
CA VAL A 53 13.44 18.54 -15.76
C VAL A 53 12.60 17.26 -15.88
N THR A 54 11.49 17.36 -16.62
CA THR A 54 10.60 16.23 -16.87
C THR A 54 11.03 15.51 -18.15
N VAL A 55 11.37 14.23 -18.04
CA VAL A 55 11.61 13.37 -19.21
C VAL A 55 10.26 13.04 -19.86
N GLN A 56 10.08 13.42 -21.12
CA GLN A 56 8.82 13.21 -21.86
C GLN A 56 8.89 11.98 -22.79
N ASN A 57 10.07 11.67 -23.32
CA ASN A 57 10.25 10.55 -24.23
C ASN A 57 11.68 10.00 -24.15
N ALA A 58 11.82 8.68 -24.26
CA ALA A 58 13.10 8.00 -24.39
C ALA A 58 13.12 7.18 -25.69
N GLU A 59 14.04 7.51 -26.59
CA GLU A 59 14.18 6.83 -27.89
C GLU A 59 15.57 6.21 -28.03
N LYS A 60 15.65 4.96 -28.46
CA LYS A 60 16.93 4.30 -28.77
C LYS A 60 17.30 4.54 -30.24
N LYS A 61 18.41 5.24 -30.49
CA LYS A 61 18.99 5.42 -31.83
C LYS A 61 20.35 4.74 -31.93
N GLY A 62 20.40 3.63 -32.65
CA GLY A 62 21.59 2.78 -32.73
C GLY A 62 22.00 2.26 -31.34
N TYR A 63 23.19 2.64 -30.89
CA TYR A 63 23.74 2.23 -29.58
C TYR A 63 23.50 3.24 -28.46
N LYS A 64 22.81 4.36 -28.72
CA LYS A 64 22.56 5.42 -27.74
C LYS A 64 21.08 5.62 -27.48
N TRP A 65 20.77 6.10 -26.30
CA TRP A 65 19.47 6.64 -25.92
C TRP A 65 19.46 8.16 -26.07
N ILE A 66 18.33 8.66 -26.55
CA ILE A 66 18.04 10.09 -26.67
C ILE A 66 16.80 10.35 -25.83
N LEU A 67 16.96 11.19 -24.80
CA LEU A 67 15.87 11.64 -23.96
C LEU A 67 15.44 13.02 -24.45
N SER A 68 14.14 13.18 -24.66
CA SER A 68 13.50 14.48 -24.85
C SER A 68 12.91 14.91 -23.51
N CYS A 69 13.38 16.04 -23.00
CA CYS A 69 12.99 16.57 -21.70
C CYS A 69 12.42 17.98 -21.83
N LEU A 70 11.62 18.37 -20.84
CA LEU A 70 11.06 19.70 -20.70
C LEU A 70 11.46 20.26 -19.33
N SER A 71 12.08 21.44 -19.32
CA SER A 71 12.37 22.17 -18.07
C SER A 71 11.12 22.93 -17.58
N SER A 72 11.06 23.24 -16.29
CA SER A 72 10.04 24.09 -15.66
C SER A 72 9.81 25.42 -16.40
N ASN A 73 10.85 26.00 -17.00
CA ASN A 73 10.77 27.24 -17.78
C ASN A 73 10.25 27.06 -19.22
N GLY A 74 9.84 25.84 -19.60
CA GLY A 74 9.34 25.51 -20.94
C GLY A 74 10.42 25.18 -21.98
N SER A 75 11.70 25.22 -21.61
CA SER A 75 12.80 24.91 -22.53
C SER A 75 12.86 23.42 -22.84
N SER A 76 12.96 23.08 -24.14
CA SER A 76 13.20 21.71 -24.57
C SER A 76 14.68 21.35 -24.44
N ILE A 77 14.98 20.27 -23.72
CA ILE A 77 16.32 19.75 -23.48
C ILE A 77 16.42 18.38 -24.15
N LYS A 78 17.55 18.10 -24.80
CA LYS A 78 17.87 16.75 -25.29
C LYS A 78 19.10 16.21 -24.57
N ILE A 79 19.00 14.98 -24.09
CA ILE A 79 20.09 14.30 -23.40
C ILE A 79 20.45 13.03 -24.16
N TRP A 80 21.73 12.82 -24.42
CA TRP A 80 22.25 11.60 -25.06
C TRP A 80 23.00 10.78 -24.04
N THR A 81 22.71 9.49 -23.96
CA THR A 81 23.42 8.56 -23.07
C THR A 81 23.60 7.19 -23.70
N ASN A 82 24.64 6.46 -23.28
CA ASN A 82 24.87 5.08 -23.73
C ASN A 82 24.01 4.08 -22.94
N LYS A 83 23.63 4.42 -21.70
CA LYS A 83 22.85 3.56 -20.80
C LYS A 83 21.73 4.39 -20.16
N LEU A 84 20.56 3.77 -20.04
CA LEU A 84 19.39 4.36 -19.40
C LEU A 84 18.98 3.44 -18.24
N MET A 85 18.81 4.03 -17.06
CA MET A 85 18.21 3.39 -15.89
C MET A 85 16.91 4.12 -15.58
N VAL A 86 15.82 3.38 -15.51
CA VAL A 86 14.47 3.91 -15.28
C VAL A 86 14.13 3.76 -13.81
N ALA A 87 13.80 4.87 -13.15
CA ALA A 87 13.52 4.93 -11.71
C ALA A 87 12.37 5.91 -11.39
N ASN A 88 11.32 5.91 -12.21
CA ASN A 88 10.16 6.81 -12.10
C ASN A 88 9.08 6.35 -11.09
N GLY A 89 9.25 5.15 -10.50
CA GLY A 89 8.35 4.59 -9.49
C GLY A 89 7.06 3.98 -10.06
N GLU A 90 6.57 2.94 -9.40
CA GLU A 90 5.36 2.19 -9.81
C GLU A 90 4.06 2.76 -9.22
N CYS A 91 4.17 3.57 -8.16
CA CYS A 91 3.03 4.06 -7.37
C CYS A 91 2.67 5.54 -7.64
N SER A 92 3.18 6.11 -8.72
CA SER A 92 3.13 7.57 -8.99
C SER A 92 1.89 8.01 -9.78
N LEU A 93 1.04 7.07 -10.22
CA LEU A 93 -0.18 7.38 -10.96
C LEU A 93 -1.40 6.80 -10.23
N PRO A 94 -2.46 7.58 -10.03
CA PRO A 94 -3.66 7.11 -9.35
C PRO A 94 -4.49 6.23 -10.29
N ASN A 95 -4.85 5.02 -9.83
CA ASN A 95 -5.81 4.18 -10.54
C ASN A 95 -7.24 4.61 -10.21
N MET A 96 -7.71 5.68 -10.86
CA MET A 96 -9.05 6.22 -10.60
C MET A 96 -10.15 5.33 -11.21
N PRO A 97 -11.11 4.84 -10.41
CA PRO A 97 -12.21 4.06 -10.94
C PRO A 97 -13.17 4.96 -11.74
N ARG A 98 -13.73 4.42 -12.82
CA ARG A 98 -14.88 5.03 -13.49
C ARG A 98 -16.13 4.72 -12.68
N LEU A 99 -16.77 5.74 -12.13
CA LEU A 99 -18.00 5.61 -11.33
C LEU A 99 -19.18 6.16 -12.15
N PRO A 100 -20.14 5.33 -12.59
CA PRO A 100 -21.33 5.82 -13.31
C PRO A 100 -22.11 6.83 -12.46
N GLY A 101 -22.58 7.93 -13.04
CA GLY A 101 -23.33 8.97 -12.32
C GLY A 101 -22.46 9.96 -11.54
N GLN A 102 -21.12 9.89 -11.67
CA GLN A 102 -20.19 10.78 -10.96
C GLN A 102 -20.42 12.26 -11.25
N GLU A 103 -20.86 12.60 -12.46
CA GLU A 103 -21.26 13.95 -12.85
C GLU A 103 -22.41 14.51 -12.01
N SER A 104 -23.26 13.63 -11.46
CA SER A 104 -24.41 14.00 -10.62
C SER A 104 -24.12 13.89 -9.11
N PHE A 105 -22.94 13.41 -8.72
CA PHE A 105 -22.63 13.10 -7.31
C PHE A 105 -22.54 14.35 -6.42
N GLY A 106 -21.96 15.42 -6.93
CA GLY A 106 -21.82 16.71 -6.24
C GLY A 106 -20.75 16.77 -5.14
N GLY A 107 -20.24 15.62 -4.67
CA GLY A 107 -19.17 15.51 -3.68
C GLY A 107 -17.78 15.23 -4.28
N PRO A 108 -16.69 15.41 -3.52
CA PRO A 108 -15.35 15.09 -3.99
C PRO A 108 -15.11 13.58 -4.10
N VAL A 109 -14.37 13.18 -5.13
CA VAL A 109 -13.84 11.83 -5.33
C VAL A 109 -12.31 11.91 -5.34
N ILE A 110 -11.66 11.43 -4.29
CA ILE A 110 -10.23 11.64 -4.04
C ILE A 110 -9.49 10.31 -3.97
N HIS A 111 -8.33 10.22 -4.63
CA HIS A 111 -7.44 9.06 -4.53
C HIS A 111 -6.63 9.09 -3.23
N SER A 112 -6.17 7.94 -2.75
CA SER A 112 -5.32 7.86 -1.55
C SER A 112 -4.05 8.72 -1.63
N GLU A 113 -3.56 8.99 -2.83
CA GLU A 113 -2.41 9.87 -3.09
C GLU A 113 -2.65 11.32 -2.62
N SER A 114 -3.81 11.90 -2.91
CA SER A 114 -4.16 13.27 -2.51
C SER A 114 -4.90 13.35 -1.18
N PHE A 115 -5.05 12.22 -0.47
CA PHE A 115 -5.84 12.15 0.77
C PHE A 115 -5.27 13.04 1.87
N ALA A 116 -3.95 13.00 2.08
CA ALA A 116 -3.28 13.74 3.15
C ALA A 116 -3.36 15.27 2.95
N GLU A 117 -3.42 15.74 1.70
CA GLU A 117 -3.53 17.16 1.33
C GLU A 117 -4.98 17.63 1.28
N SER A 118 -5.95 16.72 1.41
CA SER A 118 -7.37 17.05 1.33
C SER A 118 -7.94 17.52 2.67
N ASP A 119 -8.87 18.47 2.60
CA ASP A 119 -9.63 18.96 3.77
C ASP A 119 -10.86 18.09 4.11
N ILE A 120 -11.02 16.93 3.48
CA ILE A 120 -12.22 16.06 3.62
C ILE A 120 -12.48 15.72 5.09
N LEU A 121 -11.43 15.39 5.85
CA LEU A 121 -11.58 15.00 7.25
C LEU A 121 -11.94 16.18 8.15
N ALA A 122 -11.42 17.37 7.86
CA ALA A 122 -11.67 18.60 8.63
C ALA A 122 -13.01 19.27 8.26
N SER A 123 -13.50 19.03 7.04
CA SER A 123 -14.72 19.65 6.53
C SER A 123 -15.94 19.30 7.38
N LYS A 124 -16.72 20.31 7.76
CA LYS A 124 -17.98 20.13 8.49
C LYS A 124 -19.14 19.68 7.61
N THR A 125 -19.05 19.91 6.29
CA THR A 125 -20.10 19.54 5.33
C THR A 125 -20.01 18.08 4.90
N VAL A 126 -18.83 17.46 5.03
CA VAL A 126 -18.63 16.04 4.76
C VAL A 126 -18.86 15.25 6.05
N GLN A 127 -19.91 14.44 6.09
CA GLN A 127 -20.22 13.58 7.24
C GLN A 127 -20.19 12.10 6.87
N HIS A 128 -20.60 11.76 5.65
CA HIS A 128 -20.66 10.39 5.14
C HIS A 128 -19.54 10.14 4.11
N ILE A 129 -18.56 9.32 4.47
CA ILE A 129 -17.43 8.99 3.61
C ILE A 129 -17.55 7.55 3.14
N THR A 130 -17.46 7.34 1.82
CA THR A 130 -17.31 6.00 1.27
C THR A 130 -15.85 5.75 0.89
N VAL A 131 -15.26 4.67 1.41
CA VAL A 131 -13.93 4.21 1.02
C VAL A 131 -14.05 3.02 0.08
N LEU A 132 -13.40 3.10 -1.08
CA LEU A 132 -13.37 2.04 -2.10
C LEU A 132 -12.09 1.21 -2.02
N ALA A 133 -12.23 -0.09 -2.33
CA ALA A 133 -11.18 -1.11 -2.25
C ALA A 133 -10.71 -1.38 -0.81
N ALA A 134 -9.95 -2.46 -0.59
CA ALA A 134 -9.62 -2.94 0.75
C ALA A 134 -8.14 -3.31 0.93
N GLY A 135 -7.26 -2.49 0.35
CA GLY A 135 -5.83 -2.54 0.61
C GLY A 135 -5.38 -1.69 1.78
N LYS A 136 -4.06 -1.60 1.99
CA LYS A 136 -3.46 -0.88 3.13
C LYS A 136 -3.84 0.61 3.15
N SER A 137 -3.80 1.31 2.01
CA SER A 137 -4.21 2.71 1.93
C SER A 137 -5.68 2.91 2.29
N ALA A 138 -6.57 2.01 1.85
CA ALA A 138 -7.99 2.05 2.20
C ALA A 138 -8.21 1.88 3.70
N ALA A 139 -7.49 0.93 4.33
CA ALA A 139 -7.55 0.73 5.78
C ALA A 139 -7.15 1.99 6.57
N ASP A 140 -6.09 2.68 6.14
CA ASP A 140 -5.65 3.92 6.80
C ASP A 140 -6.63 5.07 6.57
N MET A 141 -7.22 5.19 5.38
CA MET A 141 -8.29 6.17 5.12
C MET A 141 -9.53 5.91 5.99
N VAL A 142 -9.95 4.65 6.13
CA VAL A 142 -11.05 4.25 7.02
C VAL A 142 -10.74 4.62 8.47
N TYR A 143 -9.54 4.27 8.96
CA TYR A 143 -9.14 4.57 10.33
C TYR A 143 -9.17 6.08 10.61
N ASN A 144 -8.56 6.88 9.75
CA ASN A 144 -8.50 8.34 9.91
C ASN A 144 -9.89 8.98 9.78
N ALA A 145 -10.74 8.51 8.86
CA ALA A 145 -12.11 9.01 8.71
C ALA A 145 -12.96 8.74 9.96
N VAL A 146 -12.90 7.53 10.52
CA VAL A 146 -13.60 7.22 11.77
C VAL A 146 -13.06 8.06 12.93
N LYS A 147 -11.72 8.20 13.04
CA LYS A 147 -11.10 9.03 14.08
C LYS A 147 -11.47 10.52 13.97
N ALA A 148 -11.76 11.01 12.78
CA ALA A 148 -12.28 12.35 12.53
C ALA A 148 -13.80 12.48 12.80
N GLY A 149 -14.45 11.43 13.33
CA GLY A 149 -15.87 11.44 13.67
C GLY A 149 -16.81 11.29 12.48
N LYS A 150 -16.32 10.81 11.33
CA LYS A 150 -17.13 10.61 10.12
C LYS A 150 -17.88 9.28 10.18
N THR A 151 -19.05 9.24 9.54
CA THR A 151 -19.74 7.98 9.25
C THR A 151 -19.08 7.35 8.03
N VAL A 152 -18.53 6.15 8.18
CA VAL A 152 -17.74 5.50 7.14
C VAL A 152 -18.43 4.26 6.59
N THR A 153 -18.52 4.20 5.27
CA THR A 153 -18.92 3.00 4.53
C THR A 153 -17.72 2.48 3.73
N TRP A 154 -17.34 1.23 3.95
CA TRP A 154 -16.24 0.57 3.26
C TRP A 154 -16.79 -0.40 2.20
N VAL A 155 -16.60 -0.06 0.93
CA VAL A 155 -17.10 -0.83 -0.21
C VAL A 155 -15.95 -1.60 -0.88
N ILE A 156 -16.13 -2.91 -0.94
CA ILE A 156 -15.18 -3.88 -1.48
C ILE A 156 -15.84 -4.54 -2.67
N LYS A 157 -15.16 -4.61 -3.81
CA LYS A 157 -15.73 -5.27 -4.99
C LYS A 157 -16.07 -6.73 -4.68
N LYS A 158 -17.20 -7.20 -5.19
CA LYS A 158 -17.61 -8.60 -5.08
C LYS A 158 -16.69 -9.54 -5.85
N HIS A 159 -16.20 -9.06 -6.99
CA HIS A 159 -15.27 -9.78 -7.86
C HIS A 159 -13.93 -9.03 -7.92
N GLY A 160 -12.84 -9.76 -7.76
CA GLY A 160 -11.48 -9.21 -7.72
C GLY A 160 -10.63 -9.94 -6.68
N THR A 161 -9.63 -9.24 -6.15
CA THR A 161 -8.70 -9.77 -5.14
C THR A 161 -9.28 -9.83 -3.72
N GLY A 162 -10.46 -9.25 -3.50
CA GLY A 162 -11.10 -9.19 -2.18
C GLY A 162 -10.37 -8.27 -1.19
N PRO A 163 -10.66 -8.38 0.12
CA PRO A 163 -9.93 -7.65 1.15
C PRO A 163 -8.49 -8.13 1.26
N GLY A 164 -7.59 -7.20 1.57
CA GLY A 164 -6.23 -7.55 1.94
C GLY A 164 -6.15 -8.21 3.31
N PHE A 165 -5.11 -9.02 3.52
CA PHE A 165 -4.76 -9.44 4.87
C PHE A 165 -4.00 -8.31 5.57
N PHE A 166 -4.18 -8.21 6.88
CA PHE A 166 -3.45 -7.26 7.69
C PHE A 166 -2.71 -7.95 8.81
N ALA A 167 -1.39 -7.93 8.73
CA ALA A 167 -0.52 -8.46 9.77
C ALA A 167 -0.43 -7.47 10.93
N SER A 168 -0.41 -7.98 12.15
CA SER A 168 -0.09 -7.15 13.31
C SER A 168 1.41 -7.10 13.54
N ILE A 169 1.86 -5.93 13.98
CA ILE A 169 3.27 -5.66 14.25
C ILE A 169 3.63 -5.83 15.73
N ASP A 170 2.65 -6.15 16.59
CA ASP A 170 2.81 -6.31 18.03
C ASP A 170 2.76 -7.77 18.50
N GLU A 171 2.71 -8.74 17.57
CA GLU A 171 2.69 -10.16 17.94
C GLU A 171 4.01 -10.62 18.56
N LYS A 172 3.90 -11.52 19.54
CA LYS A 172 5.08 -12.17 20.14
C LYS A 172 5.70 -13.15 19.15
N THR A 173 6.97 -12.94 18.84
CA THR A 173 7.78 -13.86 18.04
C THR A 173 9.06 -14.21 18.82
N PRO A 174 9.85 -15.21 18.38
CA PRO A 174 11.20 -15.43 18.90
C PRO A 174 12.19 -14.28 18.63
N TRP A 175 11.80 -13.30 17.80
CA TRP A 175 12.58 -12.10 17.49
C TRP A 175 12.02 -10.89 18.27
N LYS A 176 12.63 -9.71 18.11
CA LYS A 176 12.18 -8.48 18.80
C LYS A 176 10.73 -8.13 18.44
N ASN A 177 10.32 -8.40 17.21
CA ASN A 177 8.96 -8.18 16.70
C ASN A 177 8.70 -8.99 15.41
N PRO A 178 7.45 -9.02 14.90
CA PRO A 178 7.10 -9.70 13.66
C PRO A 178 7.76 -9.11 12.41
N VAL A 179 8.06 -7.80 12.40
CA VAL A 179 8.71 -7.15 11.27
C VAL A 179 10.13 -7.68 11.11
N GLU A 180 10.91 -7.75 12.19
CA GLU A 180 12.24 -8.36 12.18
C GLU A 180 12.19 -9.84 11.78
N ALA A 181 11.27 -10.61 12.38
CA ALA A 181 11.09 -12.03 12.07
C ALA A 181 10.87 -12.27 10.57
N ALA A 182 10.06 -11.43 9.93
CA ALA A 182 9.73 -11.50 8.51
C ALA A 182 10.95 -11.28 7.58
N HIS A 183 11.95 -10.52 8.03
CA HIS A 183 13.13 -10.14 7.22
C HIS A 183 14.35 -11.04 7.48
N THR A 184 14.17 -12.18 8.15
CA THR A 184 15.27 -13.13 8.38
C THR A 184 15.52 -14.05 7.19
N ARG A 185 16.77 -14.55 7.05
CA ARG A 185 17.10 -15.58 6.04
C ARG A 185 16.31 -16.87 6.22
N VAL A 186 15.96 -17.23 7.46
CA VAL A 186 15.13 -18.41 7.75
C VAL A 186 13.75 -18.20 7.15
N MET A 187 13.08 -17.06 7.43
CA MET A 187 11.78 -16.75 6.84
C MET A 187 11.85 -16.69 5.31
N SER A 188 12.87 -16.04 4.76
CA SER A 188 13.11 -15.98 3.32
C SER A 188 13.21 -17.36 2.68
N SER A 189 13.85 -18.34 3.33
CA SER A 189 13.95 -19.71 2.82
C SER A 189 12.61 -20.47 2.79
N LEU A 190 11.64 -20.07 3.62
CA LEU A 190 10.30 -20.67 3.65
C LEU A 190 9.40 -20.16 2.51
N MET A 191 9.80 -19.11 1.81
CA MET A 191 9.06 -18.57 0.67
C MET A 191 9.74 -18.97 -0.64
N PRO A 192 8.97 -19.35 -1.67
CA PRO A 192 9.53 -19.53 -3.00
C PRO A 192 10.00 -18.16 -3.53
N SER A 193 11.28 -18.05 -3.89
CA SER A 193 11.88 -16.81 -4.39
C SER A 193 12.94 -17.15 -5.43
N ALA A 194 12.91 -16.44 -6.57
CA ALA A 194 13.94 -16.56 -7.60
C ALA A 194 15.32 -16.05 -7.13
N LEU A 195 15.36 -15.32 -6.01
CA LEU A 195 16.61 -14.84 -5.39
C LEU A 195 17.19 -15.84 -4.39
N ASN A 196 16.44 -16.87 -3.99
CA ASN A 196 16.96 -17.91 -3.11
C ASN A 196 17.83 -18.86 -3.93
N PRO A 197 19.05 -19.20 -3.46
CA PRO A 197 19.89 -20.16 -4.16
C PRO A 197 19.26 -21.56 -4.13
N ASP A 198 19.36 -22.25 -5.25
CA ASP A 198 19.03 -23.68 -5.33
C ASP A 198 20.09 -24.48 -4.56
N ASN A 199 19.66 -25.13 -3.48
CA ASN A 199 20.50 -25.98 -2.65
C ASN A 199 19.65 -27.07 -2.00
N TRP A 200 20.29 -27.97 -1.25
CA TRP A 200 19.61 -29.10 -0.63
C TRP A 200 18.48 -28.66 0.33
N TRP A 201 18.62 -27.50 0.99
CA TRP A 201 17.62 -26.97 1.94
C TRP A 201 16.39 -26.42 1.22
N THR A 202 16.59 -25.58 0.20
CA THR A 202 15.49 -25.04 -0.61
C THR A 202 14.80 -26.15 -1.41
N TRP A 203 15.56 -27.11 -1.95
CA TRP A 203 15.03 -28.33 -2.55
C TRP A 203 14.20 -29.13 -1.56
N PHE A 204 14.69 -29.34 -0.34
CA PHE A 204 13.95 -30.08 0.68
C PHE A 204 12.60 -29.39 0.97
N LEU A 205 12.63 -28.09 1.26
CA LEU A 205 11.45 -27.30 1.63
C LEU A 205 10.40 -27.22 0.52
N HIS A 206 10.81 -27.05 -0.73
CA HIS A 206 9.90 -26.70 -1.83
C HIS A 206 9.70 -27.81 -2.88
N SER A 207 10.60 -28.78 -2.96
CA SER A 207 10.56 -29.86 -3.95
C SER A 207 10.23 -31.24 -3.36
N THR A 208 10.16 -31.38 -2.02
CA THR A 208 9.72 -32.62 -1.37
C THR A 208 8.33 -32.47 -0.76
N ARG A 209 7.55 -33.56 -0.75
CA ARG A 209 6.21 -33.58 -0.12
C ARG A 209 6.27 -33.29 1.39
N LEU A 210 7.34 -33.74 2.06
CA LEU A 210 7.54 -33.53 3.48
C LEU A 210 7.83 -32.06 3.77
N GLY A 211 8.81 -31.46 3.07
CA GLY A 211 9.15 -30.05 3.24
C GLY A 211 7.98 -29.13 2.88
N ALA A 212 7.32 -29.37 1.75
CA ALA A 212 6.14 -28.59 1.35
C ALA A 212 5.02 -28.70 2.39
N GLY A 213 4.85 -29.88 3.00
CA GLY A 213 3.91 -30.09 4.11
C GLY A 213 4.30 -29.32 5.38
N ILE A 214 5.59 -29.19 5.69
CA ILE A 214 6.09 -28.38 6.82
C ILE A 214 5.83 -26.89 6.56
N VAL A 215 6.22 -26.39 5.38
CA VAL A 215 6.01 -24.99 4.96
C VAL A 215 4.52 -24.66 5.02
N GLY A 216 3.67 -25.50 4.44
CA GLY A 216 2.21 -25.33 4.48
C GLY A 216 1.68 -25.22 5.91
N ARG A 217 2.09 -26.10 6.83
CA ARG A 217 1.66 -26.03 8.24
C ARG A 217 2.10 -24.75 8.94
N ILE A 218 3.32 -24.27 8.67
CA ILE A 218 3.82 -23.01 9.24
C ILE A 218 2.93 -21.85 8.79
N PHE A 219 2.69 -21.73 7.48
CA PHE A 219 1.89 -20.62 6.96
C PHE A 219 0.39 -20.75 7.30
N THR A 220 -0.18 -21.96 7.37
CA THR A 220 -1.53 -22.16 7.92
C THR A 220 -1.60 -21.70 9.39
N ALA A 221 -0.56 -21.93 10.19
CA ALA A 221 -0.53 -21.47 11.57
C ALA A 221 -0.44 -19.94 11.68
N VAL A 222 0.36 -19.29 10.81
CA VAL A 222 0.44 -17.83 10.70
C VAL A 222 -0.90 -17.24 10.26
N ASP A 223 -1.52 -17.79 9.21
CA ASP A 223 -2.84 -17.36 8.73
C ASP A 223 -3.91 -17.42 9.84
N LYS A 224 -3.96 -18.54 10.57
CA LYS A 224 -4.86 -18.68 11.72
C LYS A 224 -4.64 -17.63 12.79
N ARG A 225 -3.39 -17.18 13.02
CA ARG A 225 -3.10 -16.11 13.98
C ARG A 225 -3.65 -14.77 13.50
N PHE A 226 -3.43 -14.42 12.23
CA PHE A 226 -3.98 -13.20 11.64
C PHE A 226 -5.51 -13.18 11.71
N ARG A 227 -6.18 -14.27 11.30
CA ARG A 227 -7.65 -14.39 11.40
C ARG A 227 -8.14 -14.32 12.84
N LYS A 228 -7.46 -14.97 13.78
CA LYS A 228 -7.82 -14.95 15.21
C LYS A 228 -7.71 -13.56 15.81
N LEU A 229 -6.67 -12.80 15.45
CA LEU A 229 -6.47 -11.44 15.94
C LEU A 229 -7.52 -10.47 15.39
N ALA A 230 -7.79 -10.56 14.08
CA ALA A 230 -8.84 -9.77 13.45
C ALA A 230 -10.22 -10.16 14.00
N ASN A 231 -10.44 -11.44 14.33
CA ASN A 231 -11.67 -11.99 14.88
C ASN A 231 -12.91 -11.59 14.07
N TYR A 232 -12.84 -11.75 12.75
CA TYR A 232 -13.85 -11.27 11.79
C TYR A 232 -15.29 -11.68 12.14
N ARG A 233 -15.49 -12.88 12.70
CA ARG A 233 -16.83 -13.42 13.00
C ARG A 233 -17.21 -13.39 14.48
N GLY A 234 -16.26 -13.15 15.38
CA GLY A 234 -16.51 -13.15 16.83
C GLY A 234 -16.66 -11.77 17.44
N ARG A 235 -16.44 -10.70 16.67
CA ARG A 235 -16.73 -9.33 17.11
C ARG A 235 -18.22 -9.04 16.90
N SER A 236 -18.87 -8.48 17.92
CA SER A 236 -20.24 -7.99 17.76
C SER A 236 -20.22 -6.79 16.80
N SER A 237 -20.80 -6.98 15.62
CA SER A 237 -21.00 -5.92 14.64
C SER A 237 -22.27 -6.19 13.86
N ALA A 238 -23.20 -5.22 13.87
CA ALA A 238 -24.37 -5.24 12.99
C ALA A 238 -24.05 -4.62 11.61
N LYS A 239 -22.78 -4.28 11.35
CA LYS A 239 -22.35 -3.46 10.21
C LYS A 239 -21.57 -4.24 9.15
N GLY A 240 -21.62 -5.57 9.19
CA GLY A 240 -21.03 -6.44 8.16
C GLY A 240 -19.51 -6.65 8.28
N PHE A 241 -18.93 -6.46 9.47
CA PHE A 241 -17.48 -6.57 9.70
C PHE A 241 -16.88 -7.90 9.24
N GLU A 242 -17.63 -8.99 9.31
CA GLU A 242 -17.24 -10.32 8.81
C GLU A 242 -16.88 -10.32 7.32
N LYS A 243 -17.42 -9.37 6.55
CA LYS A 243 -17.09 -9.18 5.13
C LYS A 243 -15.68 -8.61 4.91
N LEU A 244 -14.91 -8.29 5.95
CA LEU A 244 -13.47 -7.99 5.81
C LEU A 244 -12.58 -9.23 5.82
N GLU A 245 -13.14 -10.41 6.09
CA GLU A 245 -12.39 -11.66 6.12
C GLU A 245 -11.85 -12.02 4.73
N TYR A 246 -10.54 -11.92 4.50
CA TYR A 246 -9.94 -12.22 3.21
C TYR A 246 -10.18 -13.68 2.76
N ASP A 247 -10.35 -13.87 1.45
CA ASP A 247 -10.84 -15.12 0.87
C ASP A 247 -9.72 -16.16 0.69
N THR A 248 -8.54 -15.72 0.25
CA THR A 248 -7.39 -16.59 -0.02
C THR A 248 -6.44 -16.64 1.17
N ASP A 249 -5.96 -17.82 1.54
CA ASP A 249 -4.98 -17.98 2.62
C ASP A 249 -3.76 -17.07 2.45
N PHE A 250 -3.22 -16.57 3.56
CA PHE A 250 -2.10 -15.64 3.60
C PHE A 250 -0.94 -16.01 2.65
N PHE A 251 -0.57 -17.29 2.57
CA PHE A 251 0.53 -17.75 1.72
C PHE A 251 0.24 -17.63 0.22
N TRP A 252 -1.01 -17.80 -0.18
CA TRP A 252 -1.45 -17.78 -1.58
C TRP A 252 -2.09 -16.44 -1.96
N GLN A 253 -2.03 -15.44 -1.07
CA GLN A 253 -2.69 -14.18 -1.30
C GLN A 253 -2.07 -13.47 -2.51
N ASN A 254 -2.89 -13.31 -3.55
CA ASN A 254 -2.57 -12.51 -4.74
C ASN A 254 -3.11 -11.07 -4.65
N GLY A 255 -3.84 -10.77 -3.57
CA GLY A 255 -4.31 -9.43 -3.22
C GLY A 255 -3.30 -8.64 -2.38
N THR A 256 -3.70 -7.43 -1.99
CA THR A 256 -2.86 -6.56 -1.17
C THR A 256 -2.66 -7.12 0.24
N GLY A 257 -1.51 -6.85 0.85
CA GLY A 257 -1.24 -7.10 2.25
C GLY A 257 -0.68 -5.85 2.92
N GLY A 258 -0.72 -5.79 4.24
CA GLY A 258 -0.06 -4.70 4.95
C GLY A 258 0.01 -4.89 6.46
N ALA A 259 0.76 -4.01 7.10
CA ALA A 259 0.83 -3.94 8.55
C ALA A 259 -0.29 -3.04 9.10
N VAL A 260 -1.06 -3.54 10.08
CA VAL A 260 -1.91 -2.69 10.91
C VAL A 260 -1.09 -2.22 12.10
N HIS A 261 -0.79 -0.93 12.10
CA HIS A 261 0.03 -0.28 13.12
C HIS A 261 -0.79 0.59 14.08
N HIS A 262 -2.09 0.76 13.81
CA HIS A 262 -3.00 1.49 14.68
C HIS A 262 -3.57 0.59 15.78
N GLU A 263 -3.44 1.02 17.04
CA GLU A 263 -4.02 0.30 18.17
C GLU A 263 -5.54 0.31 18.11
N GLY A 264 -6.14 -0.82 18.45
CA GLY A 264 -7.59 -0.98 18.45
C GLY A 264 -8.24 -0.92 17.06
N PHE A 265 -7.47 -0.95 15.96
CA PHE A 265 -7.98 -0.84 14.59
C PHE A 265 -9.19 -1.76 14.34
N TRP A 266 -9.07 -3.05 14.65
CA TRP A 266 -10.15 -4.01 14.42
C TRP A 266 -11.41 -3.72 15.23
N SER A 267 -11.28 -3.30 16.49
CA SER A 267 -12.42 -2.93 17.33
C SER A 267 -13.09 -1.66 16.81
N LEU A 268 -12.29 -0.65 16.47
CA LEU A 268 -12.75 0.61 15.92
C LEU A 268 -13.55 0.40 14.62
N VAL A 269 -13.03 -0.41 13.69
CA VAL A 269 -13.68 -0.71 12.43
C VAL A 269 -14.98 -1.51 12.66
N ALA A 270 -14.94 -2.55 13.50
CA ALA A 270 -16.12 -3.38 13.78
C ALA A 270 -17.30 -2.58 14.37
N GLU A 271 -17.01 -1.60 15.22
CA GLU A 271 -18.02 -0.76 15.88
C GLU A 271 -18.54 0.37 14.97
N ASN A 272 -17.67 0.97 14.16
CA ASN A 272 -17.99 2.25 13.51
C ASN A 272 -18.26 2.17 12.00
N VAL A 273 -17.80 1.13 11.31
CA VAL A 273 -17.76 1.10 9.83
C VAL A 273 -18.80 0.16 9.25
N TYR A 274 -19.57 0.64 8.26
CA TYR A 274 -20.45 -0.20 7.44
C TYR A 274 -19.66 -0.86 6.32
N VAL A 275 -19.66 -2.19 6.24
CA VAL A 275 -18.90 -2.92 5.23
C VAL A 275 -19.84 -3.57 4.23
N HIS A 276 -19.60 -3.28 2.96
CA HIS A 276 -20.30 -3.88 1.82
C HIS A 276 -19.32 -4.59 0.90
N ARG A 277 -19.69 -5.80 0.48
CA ARG A 277 -19.03 -6.54 -0.59
C ARG A 277 -19.92 -6.54 -1.82
N ASP A 278 -19.84 -5.47 -2.58
CA ASP A 278 -20.58 -5.32 -3.83
C ASP A 278 -19.94 -4.26 -4.72
N ASP A 279 -20.36 -4.22 -5.98
CA ASP A 279 -19.90 -3.22 -6.94
C ASP A 279 -20.79 -1.98 -6.90
N VAL A 280 -20.17 -0.81 -7.04
CA VAL A 280 -20.90 0.46 -7.24
C VAL A 280 -21.64 0.38 -8.57
N LYS A 281 -22.97 0.53 -8.53
CA LYS A 281 -23.81 0.56 -9.74
C LYS A 281 -23.89 1.96 -10.32
N THR A 282 -24.21 2.95 -9.49
CA THR A 282 -24.29 4.35 -9.88
C THR A 282 -24.17 5.26 -8.66
N LEU A 283 -23.65 6.46 -8.89
CA LEU A 283 -23.71 7.59 -7.98
C LEU A 283 -24.96 8.42 -8.31
N GLY A 284 -25.55 9.02 -7.28
CA GLY A 284 -26.58 10.06 -7.39
C GLY A 284 -26.17 11.26 -6.53
N SER A 285 -27.00 12.29 -6.44
CA SER A 285 -26.71 13.46 -5.60
C SER A 285 -26.48 13.03 -4.15
N ASN A 286 -25.22 13.14 -3.70
CA ASN A 286 -24.75 12.74 -2.36
C ASN A 286 -25.15 11.31 -1.94
N THR A 287 -25.25 10.38 -2.88
CA THR A 287 -25.68 9.00 -2.62
C THR A 287 -24.91 8.00 -3.48
N ILE A 288 -24.75 6.79 -2.96
CA ILE A 288 -24.21 5.64 -3.69
C ILE A 288 -25.25 4.55 -3.72
N THR A 289 -25.45 3.96 -4.89
CA THR A 289 -26.26 2.75 -5.06
C THR A 289 -25.39 1.59 -5.53
N LEU A 290 -25.42 0.48 -4.79
CA LEU A 290 -24.74 -0.77 -5.12
C LEU A 290 -25.59 -1.62 -6.07
N ARG A 291 -25.02 -2.70 -6.62
CA ARG A 291 -25.72 -3.60 -7.55
C ARG A 291 -26.83 -4.42 -6.88
N ASP A 292 -26.68 -4.73 -5.60
CA ASP A 292 -27.68 -5.36 -4.74
C ASP A 292 -28.86 -4.43 -4.39
N ARG A 293 -28.85 -3.20 -4.92
CA ARG A 293 -29.86 -2.14 -4.72
C ARG A 293 -29.80 -1.47 -3.35
N THR A 294 -28.78 -1.75 -2.54
CA THR A 294 -28.51 -0.98 -1.33
C THR A 294 -28.11 0.44 -1.72
N THR A 295 -28.77 1.43 -1.12
CA THR A 295 -28.46 2.85 -1.30
C THR A 295 -28.18 3.49 0.05
N PHE A 296 -27.14 4.33 0.12
CA PHE A 296 -26.79 5.06 1.33
C PHE A 296 -26.23 6.46 1.03
N PRO A 297 -26.32 7.40 1.99
CA PRO A 297 -25.74 8.73 1.87
C PRO A 297 -24.21 8.68 1.72
N CYS A 298 -23.67 9.59 0.92
CA CYS A 298 -22.24 9.74 0.73
C CYS A 298 -21.91 11.17 0.28
N ASP A 299 -21.13 11.88 1.08
CA ASP A 299 -20.70 13.24 0.80
C ASP A 299 -19.33 13.28 0.11
N ALA A 300 -18.49 12.25 0.32
CA ALA A 300 -17.19 12.13 -0.31
C ALA A 300 -16.80 10.67 -0.55
N ILE A 301 -16.05 10.42 -1.63
CA ILE A 301 -15.52 9.11 -1.97
C ILE A 301 -14.01 9.13 -1.89
N LEU A 302 -13.44 8.17 -1.15
CA LEU A 302 -12.01 7.95 -1.04
C LEU A 302 -11.62 6.66 -1.78
N CYS A 303 -10.78 6.79 -2.80
CA CYS A 303 -10.37 5.69 -3.66
C CYS A 303 -9.04 5.11 -3.18
N GLY A 304 -9.07 3.95 -2.50
CA GLY A 304 -7.89 3.17 -2.14
C GLY A 304 -7.48 2.19 -3.24
N THR A 305 -7.63 2.61 -4.50
CA THR A 305 -7.64 1.75 -5.69
C THR A 305 -6.26 1.49 -6.30
N GLY A 306 -5.20 1.96 -5.64
CA GLY A 306 -3.81 1.67 -5.97
C GLY A 306 -3.33 2.42 -7.22
N SER A 307 -2.31 1.89 -7.86
CA SER A 307 -1.74 2.44 -9.10
C SER A 307 -1.92 1.47 -10.26
N PRO A 308 -2.04 1.97 -11.49
CA PRO A 308 -2.17 1.10 -12.65
C PRO A 308 -0.87 0.33 -12.85
N SER A 309 -0.99 -0.92 -13.30
CA SER A 309 0.16 -1.69 -13.77
C SER A 309 0.59 -1.18 -15.14
N LEU A 310 1.42 -0.14 -15.17
CA LEU A 310 2.04 0.34 -16.39
C LEU A 310 3.46 -0.20 -16.48
N PRO A 311 3.94 -0.63 -17.66
CA PRO A 311 5.34 -0.96 -17.80
C PRO A 311 6.19 0.28 -17.47
N CYS A 312 7.24 0.12 -16.67
CA CYS A 312 8.34 1.07 -16.60
C CYS A 312 8.81 1.37 -18.03
N ILE A 313 8.72 2.63 -18.48
CA ILE A 313 9.14 3.09 -19.81
C ILE A 313 10.63 3.38 -19.81
#